data_AF-A0A4W5LAW4-F1
#
_entry.id   AF-A0A4W5LAW4-F1
#
_cell.length_a   1.000
_cell.length_b   1.000
_cell.length_c   1.000
_cell.angle_alpha   90.00
_cell.angle_beta   90.00
_cell.angle_gamma   90.00
#
_symmetry.space_group_name_H-M   'P 1'
#
loop_
_entity.id
_entity.type
_entity.pdbx_description
1 polymer ?
#
loop_
_entity_poly.entity_id
_entity_poly.type
_entity_poly.pdbx_seq_one_letter_code
_entity_poly.pdbx_strand_id
1 'polypeptide(L)'
;MAPTHVLRCCQRGLAWIPVIFIALVVCWSYYAYVVELCIFTIPSIAEKIIYMVFFHLSFVMFVWSYWKTIFTRPANPSKEFCLPKAEKEQYVKEERPESQQEILWRAAANLPLYTRTGAGAIRYCDRCQVIKPDRCHHCSACDMCVLKMDHHCPWVNNCVGFSNYKFFILFLCYSLVYCLFIAATVLQYFIKFWTNELPDTHAKFHVLFLFFVAAMFCISILSLFSYHLWLVGKNRSTIEAFRAPVFRTGSDKNGFSLGFGKNIAHVFGDQKKFWLLPIFTSQGDGLKFPSRLVNIDPEQPTVSLQPEANKSIEDVPASPLSESQNHLLGNEQHANNVTEHLENDTGSETITIIMERES
;
A
#
# COMPACT_ATOMS: atom_id res chain seq x y z
N MET A 1 1.93 20.43 30.99
CA MET A 1 0.59 19.93 31.38
C MET A 1 0.00 19.13 30.23
N ALA A 2 -0.84 18.13 30.50
CA ALA A 2 -1.63 17.49 29.44
C ALA A 2 -2.78 18.42 29.03
N PRO A 3 -3.11 18.55 27.72
CA PRO A 3 -4.27 19.33 27.30
C PRO A 3 -5.56 18.71 27.85
N THR A 4 -6.49 19.57 28.30
CA THR A 4 -7.77 19.15 28.90
C THR A 4 -8.59 18.30 27.94
N HIS A 5 -9.51 17.49 28.48
CA HIS A 5 -10.37 16.63 27.65
C HIS A 5 -11.12 17.44 26.56
N VAL A 6 -11.64 18.61 26.93
CA VAL A 6 -12.29 19.56 26.01
C VAL A 6 -11.34 19.97 24.88
N LEU A 7 -10.10 20.39 25.19
CA LEU A 7 -9.14 20.82 24.16
C LEU A 7 -8.77 19.66 23.21
N ARG A 8 -8.65 18.43 23.72
CA ARG A 8 -8.44 17.23 22.90
C ARG A 8 -9.63 16.93 21.97
N CYS A 9 -10.86 17.12 22.45
CA CYS A 9 -12.07 17.00 21.63
C CYS A 9 -12.11 18.08 20.53
N CYS A 10 -11.83 19.34 20.87
CA CYS A 10 -11.74 20.43 19.89
C CYS A 10 -10.68 20.15 18.83
N GLN A 11 -9.47 19.73 19.23
CA GLN A 11 -8.39 19.35 18.30
C GLN A 11 -8.81 18.22 17.34
N ARG A 12 -9.50 17.18 17.85
CA ARG A 12 -10.04 16.09 17.03
C ARG A 12 -11.11 16.57 16.04
N GLY A 13 -11.95 17.54 16.41
CA GLY A 13 -12.93 18.14 15.52
C GLY A 13 -12.27 18.98 14.41
N LEU A 14 -11.36 19.89 14.78
CA LEU A 14 -10.62 20.74 13.85
C LEU A 14 -9.80 19.94 12.83
N ALA A 15 -9.28 18.78 13.21
CA ALA A 15 -8.52 17.89 12.32
C ALA A 15 -9.33 17.35 11.12
N TRP A 16 -10.67 17.38 11.16
CA TRP A 16 -11.52 17.01 10.03
C TRP A 16 -11.72 18.14 9.01
N ILE A 17 -11.38 19.40 9.33
CA ILE A 17 -11.61 20.55 8.44
C ILE A 17 -11.01 20.35 7.03
N PRO A 18 -9.77 19.86 6.84
CA PRO A 18 -9.22 19.64 5.50
C PRO A 18 -9.97 18.56 4.71
N VAL A 19 -10.47 17.52 5.38
CA VAL A 19 -11.26 16.44 4.75
C VAL A 19 -12.64 16.95 4.34
N ILE A 20 -13.29 17.74 5.22
CA ILE A 20 -14.58 18.38 4.93
C ILE A 20 -14.44 19.37 3.75
N PHE A 21 -13.36 20.16 3.73
CA PHE A 21 -13.07 21.07 2.61
C PHE A 21 -12.92 20.32 1.28
N ILE A 22 -12.12 19.25 1.23
CA ILE A 22 -11.98 18.44 0.01
C ILE A 22 -13.32 17.79 -0.38
N ALA A 23 -14.09 17.28 0.57
CA ALA A 23 -15.41 16.72 0.30
C ALA A 23 -16.37 17.76 -0.31
N LEU A 24 -16.40 18.99 0.21
CA LEU A 24 -17.21 20.08 -0.34
C LEU A 24 -16.79 20.47 -1.76
N VAL A 25 -15.48 20.58 -2.03
CA VAL A 25 -14.96 20.85 -3.39
C VAL A 25 -15.32 19.72 -4.36
N VAL A 26 -15.25 18.47 -3.92
CA VAL A 26 -15.60 17.28 -4.73
C VAL A 26 -17.10 17.19 -5.02
N CYS A 27 -17.96 17.48 -4.04
CA CYS A 27 -19.41 17.54 -4.26
C CYS A 27 -19.80 18.69 -5.19
N TRP A 28 -19.16 19.85 -5.05
CA TRP A 28 -19.36 20.98 -5.96
C TRP A 28 -18.84 20.69 -7.37
N SER A 29 -17.67 20.04 -7.53
CA SER A 29 -17.16 19.69 -8.86
C SER A 29 -18.01 18.63 -9.55
N TYR A 30 -18.61 17.70 -8.79
CA TYR A 30 -19.65 16.79 -9.30
C TYR A 30 -20.86 17.56 -9.83
N TYR A 31 -21.41 18.50 -9.05
CA TYR A 31 -22.51 19.36 -9.50
C TYR A 31 -22.15 20.15 -10.77
N ALA A 32 -21.03 20.87 -10.75
CA ALA A 32 -20.59 21.72 -11.85
C ALA A 32 -20.31 20.93 -13.14
N TYR A 33 -19.76 19.71 -13.04
CA TYR A 33 -19.49 18.89 -14.22
C TYR A 33 -20.73 18.18 -14.75
N VAL A 34 -21.57 17.60 -13.87
CA VAL A 34 -22.72 16.79 -14.30
C VAL A 34 -23.91 17.67 -14.68
N VAL A 35 -24.22 18.70 -13.88
CA VAL A 35 -25.41 19.54 -14.08
C VAL A 35 -25.08 20.70 -15.03
N GLU A 36 -24.21 21.61 -14.61
CA GLU A 36 -23.96 22.87 -15.36
C GLU A 36 -23.30 22.59 -16.72
N LEU A 37 -22.22 21.80 -16.74
CA LEU A 37 -21.58 21.41 -18.00
C LEU A 37 -22.42 20.36 -18.75
N CYS A 38 -22.47 19.12 -18.27
CA CYS A 38 -23.01 18.01 -19.06
C CYS A 38 -24.51 18.14 -19.35
N ILE A 39 -25.36 18.47 -18.37
CA ILE A 39 -26.81 18.60 -18.61
C ILE A 39 -27.15 19.91 -19.33
N PHE A 40 -26.72 21.08 -18.84
CA PHE A 40 -27.15 22.37 -19.39
C PHE A 40 -26.29 22.92 -20.54
N THR A 41 -24.96 22.74 -20.52
CA THR A 41 -24.07 23.35 -21.54
C THR A 41 -23.85 22.47 -22.78
N ILE A 42 -23.70 21.15 -22.63
CA ILE A 42 -23.40 20.25 -23.77
C ILE A 42 -24.67 19.95 -24.57
N PRO A 43 -24.76 20.31 -25.88
CA PRO A 43 -25.94 20.00 -26.70
C PRO A 43 -25.89 18.58 -27.29
N SER A 44 -24.69 18.04 -27.53
CA SER A 44 -24.50 16.73 -28.14
C SER A 44 -24.81 15.61 -27.15
N ILE A 45 -25.84 14.80 -27.43
CA ILE A 45 -26.24 13.65 -26.60
C ILE A 45 -25.10 12.61 -26.52
N ALA A 46 -24.41 12.37 -27.63
CA ALA A 46 -23.29 11.42 -27.68
C ALA A 46 -22.10 11.89 -26.81
N GLU A 47 -21.72 13.16 -26.92
CA GLU A 47 -20.65 13.76 -26.10
C GLU A 47 -21.02 13.72 -24.62
N LYS A 48 -22.28 14.06 -24.28
CA LYS A 48 -22.83 14.03 -22.92
C LYS A 48 -22.73 12.64 -22.30
N ILE A 49 -23.14 11.59 -23.02
CA ILE A 49 -23.05 10.20 -22.56
C ILE A 49 -21.59 9.79 -22.34
N ILE A 50 -20.71 10.04 -23.32
CA ILE A 50 -19.28 9.70 -23.23
C ILE A 50 -18.64 10.41 -22.02
N TYR A 51 -18.87 11.72 -21.89
CA TYR A 51 -18.31 12.53 -20.81
C TYR A 51 -18.81 12.07 -19.44
N MET A 52 -20.12 11.78 -19.30
CA MET A 52 -20.69 11.27 -18.06
C MET A 52 -20.13 9.89 -17.69
N VAL A 53 -19.95 8.95 -18.64
CA VAL A 53 -19.42 7.61 -18.35
C VAL A 53 -17.99 7.68 -17.81
N PHE A 54 -17.08 8.39 -18.48
CA PHE A 54 -15.69 8.54 -18.03
C PHE A 54 -15.59 9.39 -16.74
N PHE A 55 -16.46 10.38 -16.56
CA PHE A 55 -16.55 11.14 -15.31
C PHE A 55 -16.93 10.26 -14.13
N HIS A 56 -18.01 9.46 -14.24
CA HIS A 56 -18.45 8.61 -13.13
C HIS A 56 -17.43 7.51 -12.81
N LEU A 57 -16.78 6.92 -13.82
CA LEU A 57 -15.72 5.93 -13.61
C LEU A 57 -14.53 6.53 -12.83
N SER A 58 -14.04 7.71 -13.24
CA SER A 58 -12.92 8.39 -12.56
C SER A 58 -13.32 8.89 -11.16
N PHE A 59 -14.51 9.46 -11.01
CA PHE A 59 -15.08 9.91 -9.73
C PHE A 59 -15.22 8.76 -8.72
N VAL A 60 -15.78 7.61 -9.12
CA VAL A 60 -15.92 6.44 -8.23
C VAL A 60 -14.57 5.92 -7.76
N MET A 61 -13.58 5.80 -8.66
CA MET A 61 -12.24 5.35 -8.27
C MET A 61 -11.50 6.38 -7.38
N PHE A 62 -11.68 7.68 -7.63
CA PHE A 62 -11.20 8.75 -6.76
C PHE A 62 -11.83 8.69 -5.37
N VAL A 63 -13.16 8.65 -5.25
CA VAL A 63 -13.86 8.60 -3.95
C VAL A 63 -13.52 7.31 -3.20
N TRP A 64 -13.46 6.16 -3.87
CA TRP A 64 -13.11 4.88 -3.24
C TRP A 64 -11.67 4.87 -2.70
N SER A 65 -10.70 5.37 -3.47
CA SER A 65 -9.30 5.46 -3.03
C SER A 65 -9.08 6.49 -1.93
N TYR A 66 -9.76 7.65 -1.99
CA TYR A 66 -9.76 8.66 -0.93
C TYR A 66 -10.35 8.11 0.38
N TRP A 67 -11.54 7.51 0.33
CA TRP A 67 -12.19 6.85 1.45
C TRP A 67 -11.30 5.76 2.08
N LYS A 68 -10.70 4.91 1.23
CA LYS A 68 -9.78 3.86 1.70
C LYS A 68 -8.51 4.43 2.33
N THR A 69 -8.07 5.62 1.96
CA THR A 69 -6.91 6.28 2.58
C THR A 69 -7.27 6.91 3.94
N ILE A 70 -8.43 7.55 4.05
CA ILE A 70 -8.95 8.11 5.31
C ILE A 70 -9.22 7.00 6.34
N PHE A 71 -10.08 6.03 5.99
CA PHE A 71 -10.67 5.13 6.98
C PHE A 71 -9.90 3.81 7.22
N THR A 72 -8.86 3.51 6.43
CA THR A 72 -7.96 2.41 6.78
C THR A 72 -7.03 2.86 7.90
N ARG A 73 -7.19 2.26 9.09
CA ARG A 73 -6.39 2.58 10.28
C ARG A 73 -4.90 2.29 10.04
N PRO A 74 -3.97 3.13 10.55
CA PRO A 74 -2.54 2.84 10.52
C PRO A 74 -2.23 1.56 11.31
N ALA A 75 -1.39 0.68 10.77
CA ALA A 75 -0.91 -0.49 11.50
C ALA A 75 0.07 -0.09 12.62
N ASN A 76 -0.02 -0.76 13.76
CA ASN A 76 0.83 -0.59 14.95
C ASN A 76 1.76 -1.80 15.15
N PRO A 77 2.86 -1.67 15.92
CA PRO A 77 3.70 -2.81 16.30
C PRO A 77 2.91 -3.90 17.04
N SER A 78 3.30 -5.16 16.85
CA SER A 78 2.78 -6.28 17.62
C SER A 78 3.24 -6.21 19.09
N LYS A 79 2.58 -7.00 19.96
CA LYS A 79 2.91 -7.06 21.39
C LYS A 79 4.34 -7.53 21.68
N GLU A 80 4.97 -8.25 20.75
CA GLU A 80 6.34 -8.77 20.87
C GLU A 80 7.39 -7.65 20.90
N PHE A 81 7.08 -6.48 20.31
CA PHE A 81 7.92 -5.31 20.33
C PHE A 81 7.75 -4.44 21.60
N CYS A 82 6.76 -4.74 22.44
CA CYS A 82 6.59 -4.09 23.74
C CYS A 82 7.53 -4.72 24.77
N LEU A 83 8.08 -3.91 25.69
CA LEU A 83 8.92 -4.47 26.75
C LEU A 83 8.11 -5.43 27.66
N PRO A 84 8.63 -6.64 27.94
CA PRO A 84 8.17 -7.49 29.03
C PRO A 84 8.02 -6.72 30.33
N LYS A 85 7.04 -7.06 31.17
CA LYS A 85 6.70 -6.28 32.38
C LYS A 85 7.91 -6.04 33.30
N ALA A 86 8.74 -7.05 33.53
CA ALA A 86 9.93 -6.94 34.37
C ALA A 86 10.98 -5.98 33.78
N GLU A 87 11.31 -6.13 32.49
CA GLU A 87 12.25 -5.24 31.78
C GLU A 87 11.74 -3.80 31.71
N LYS A 88 10.43 -3.61 31.53
CA LYS A 88 9.77 -2.29 31.57
C LYS A 88 9.90 -1.64 32.94
N GLU A 89 9.65 -2.39 34.02
CA GLU A 89 9.82 -1.89 35.39
C GLU A 89 11.29 -1.59 35.72
N GLN A 90 12.24 -2.35 35.17
CA GLN A 90 13.67 -2.06 35.31
C GLN A 90 14.06 -0.80 34.51
N TYR A 91 13.62 -0.69 33.25
CA TYR A 91 13.89 0.45 32.37
C TYR A 91 13.38 1.77 32.94
N VAL A 92 12.21 1.77 33.59
CA VAL A 92 11.62 2.96 34.23
C VAL A 92 12.32 3.34 35.55
N LYS A 93 13.03 2.40 36.19
CA LYS A 93 13.79 2.63 37.45
C LYS A 93 15.26 2.99 37.23
N GLU A 94 15.84 2.62 36.10
CA GLU A 94 17.23 2.94 35.76
C GLU A 94 17.34 4.39 35.25
N GLU A 95 18.18 5.19 35.87
CA GLU A 95 18.41 6.59 35.49
C GLU A 95 19.55 6.73 34.45
N ARG A 96 20.46 5.75 34.36
CA ARG A 96 21.64 5.82 33.49
C ARG A 96 21.30 5.40 32.06
N PRO A 97 21.48 6.27 31.04
CA PRO A 97 21.10 5.97 29.66
C PRO A 97 21.79 4.73 29.06
N GLU A 98 23.01 4.42 29.50
CA GLU A 98 23.78 3.27 29.03
C GLU A 98 23.13 1.95 29.45
N SER A 99 22.81 1.78 30.74
CA SER A 99 22.15 0.56 31.21
C SER A 99 20.66 0.48 30.86
N GLN A 100 19.98 1.63 30.67
CA GLN A 100 18.70 1.65 29.93
C GLN A 100 18.85 1.04 28.53
N GLN A 101 19.90 1.42 27.80
CA GLN A 101 20.17 0.91 26.46
C GLN A 101 20.61 -0.56 26.46
N GLU A 102 21.30 -1.06 27.50
CA GLU A 102 21.54 -2.50 27.66
C GLU A 102 20.22 -3.29 27.82
N ILE A 103 19.27 -2.81 28.62
CA ILE A 103 17.95 -3.45 28.79
C ILE A 103 17.24 -3.52 27.44
N LEU A 104 17.23 -2.42 26.68
CA LEU A 104 16.68 -2.39 25.32
C LEU A 104 17.40 -3.33 24.34
N TRP A 105 18.71 -3.58 24.51
CA TRP A 105 19.47 -4.54 23.70
C TRP A 105 19.11 -5.99 24.04
N ARG A 106 18.96 -6.34 25.33
CA ARG A 106 18.51 -7.67 25.78
C ARG A 106 17.11 -7.97 25.25
N ALA A 107 16.17 -7.05 25.45
CA ALA A 107 14.81 -7.11 24.95
C ALA A 107 14.74 -7.29 23.42
N ALA A 108 15.64 -6.62 22.69
CA ALA A 108 15.68 -6.65 21.23
C ALA A 108 16.38 -7.88 20.63
N ALA A 109 17.01 -8.76 21.42
CA ALA A 109 17.87 -9.83 20.93
C ALA A 109 17.16 -10.80 19.96
N ASN A 110 15.89 -11.09 20.21
CA ASN A 110 15.06 -12.00 19.41
C ASN A 110 14.18 -11.29 18.37
N LEU A 111 14.27 -9.96 18.23
CA LEU A 111 13.44 -9.16 17.32
C LEU A 111 14.12 -8.95 15.96
N PRO A 112 13.38 -8.96 14.83
CA PRO A 112 13.94 -8.81 13.48
C PRO A 112 14.29 -7.33 13.16
N LEU A 113 15.29 -6.79 13.86
CA LEU A 113 15.64 -5.37 13.86
C LEU A 113 17.02 -5.12 13.22
N TYR A 114 17.04 -4.69 11.96
CA TYR A 114 18.26 -4.38 11.22
C TYR A 114 18.69 -2.92 11.37
N THR A 115 17.81 -2.00 11.79
CA THR A 115 18.12 -0.55 11.91
C THR A 115 18.33 -0.05 13.34
N ARG A 116 19.09 1.03 13.49
CA ARG A 116 19.46 1.69 14.77
C ARG A 116 19.28 3.21 14.70
N THR A 117 19.50 3.91 15.82
CA THR A 117 19.57 5.38 15.82
C THR A 117 20.87 5.88 15.17
N GLY A 118 21.01 7.19 14.97
CA GLY A 118 22.27 7.80 14.50
C GLY A 118 23.46 7.58 15.44
N ALA A 119 23.23 7.19 16.69
CA ALA A 119 24.26 6.83 17.67
C ALA A 119 24.35 5.31 17.91
N GLY A 120 23.85 4.48 17.00
CA GLY A 120 23.91 3.01 17.10
C GLY A 120 22.93 2.35 18.09
N ALA A 121 22.24 3.14 18.92
CA ALA A 121 21.30 2.68 19.93
C ALA A 121 20.03 2.01 19.34
N ILE A 122 19.30 1.24 20.17
CA ILE A 122 18.00 0.65 19.79
C ILE A 122 16.96 1.78 19.61
N ARG A 123 16.10 1.63 18.60
CA ARG A 123 15.08 2.62 18.24
C ARG A 123 13.86 2.49 19.16
N TYR A 124 13.92 2.96 20.40
CA TYR A 124 12.79 2.87 21.36
C TYR A 124 11.74 3.99 21.19
N CYS A 125 10.54 3.82 21.75
CA CYS A 125 9.51 4.85 21.90
C CYS A 125 8.97 4.92 23.32
N ASP A 126 9.26 6.03 24.01
CA ASP A 126 8.95 6.24 25.43
C ASP A 126 7.45 6.43 25.66
N ARG A 127 6.76 7.09 24.71
CA ARG A 127 5.30 7.32 24.77
C ARG A 127 4.49 6.02 24.60
N CYS A 128 4.90 5.17 23.67
CA CYS A 128 4.21 3.91 23.36
C CYS A 128 4.79 2.72 24.14
N GLN A 129 5.91 2.90 24.86
CA GLN A 129 6.66 1.88 25.59
C GLN A 129 6.99 0.64 24.72
N VAL A 130 7.48 0.91 23.50
CA VAL A 130 7.67 -0.10 22.44
C VAL A 130 9.01 0.11 21.72
N ILE A 131 9.72 -0.98 21.46
CA ILE A 131 10.88 -1.01 20.56
C ILE A 131 10.34 -0.86 19.15
N LYS A 132 10.72 0.19 18.42
CA LYS A 132 10.18 0.45 17.07
C LYS A 132 10.69 -0.63 16.10
N PRO A 133 9.80 -1.38 15.42
CA PRO A 133 10.16 -2.16 14.24
C PRO A 133 10.94 -1.31 13.22
N ASP A 134 11.68 -1.96 12.33
CA ASP A 134 12.30 -1.24 11.21
C ASP A 134 11.25 -0.43 10.45
N ARG A 135 11.62 0.78 10.00
CA ARG A 135 10.72 1.70 9.28
C ARG A 135 9.48 2.19 10.09
N CYS A 136 9.30 1.78 11.34
CA CYS A 136 8.25 2.28 12.22
C CYS A 136 8.65 3.60 12.91
N HIS A 137 7.75 4.58 12.95
CA HIS A 137 7.95 5.87 13.62
C HIS A 137 6.74 6.23 14.48
N HIS A 138 6.92 7.05 15.53
CA HIS A 138 5.82 7.58 16.33
C HIS A 138 5.30 8.87 15.69
N CYS A 139 3.99 8.93 15.42
CA CYS A 139 3.32 10.16 15.03
C CYS A 139 2.61 10.77 16.23
N SER A 140 2.93 12.02 16.56
CA SER A 140 2.30 12.78 17.65
C SER A 140 0.85 13.17 17.36
N ALA A 141 0.43 13.28 16.09
CA ALA A 141 -0.95 13.59 15.72
C ALA A 141 -1.87 12.35 15.79
N CYS A 142 -1.35 11.17 15.41
CA CYS A 142 -2.04 9.89 15.60
C CYS A 142 -1.84 9.29 17.02
N ASP A 143 -0.98 9.92 17.84
CA ASP A 143 -0.49 9.51 19.17
C ASP A 143 -0.08 8.03 19.29
N MET A 144 0.53 7.49 18.22
CA MET A 144 0.87 6.07 18.09
C MET A 144 2.12 5.82 17.27
N CYS A 145 2.74 4.66 17.46
CA CYS A 145 3.72 4.10 16.53
C CYS A 145 3.01 3.53 15.28
N VAL A 146 3.46 3.95 14.10
CA VAL A 146 2.93 3.57 12.78
C VAL A 146 3.97 2.77 12.02
N LEU A 147 3.59 1.58 11.56
CA LEU A 147 4.43 0.71 10.72
C LEU A 147 4.67 1.30 9.33
N LYS A 148 5.91 1.18 8.82
CA LYS A 148 6.38 1.80 7.57
C LYS A 148 5.88 3.24 7.39
N MET A 149 6.01 4.07 8.44
CA MET A 149 5.45 5.42 8.43
C MET A 149 6.07 6.25 7.30
N ASP A 150 5.21 6.90 6.52
CA ASP A 150 5.62 7.81 5.46
C ASP A 150 5.46 9.27 5.90
N HIS A 151 4.23 9.68 6.23
CA HIS A 151 3.93 11.00 6.79
C HIS A 151 2.57 10.98 7.52
N HIS A 152 2.24 12.06 8.23
CA HIS A 152 0.86 12.34 8.64
C HIS A 152 0.25 13.32 7.64
N CYS A 153 -0.94 13.04 7.13
CA CYS A 153 -1.55 13.79 6.04
C CYS A 153 -2.87 14.43 6.49
N PRO A 154 -2.91 15.76 6.72
CA PRO A 154 -4.12 16.46 7.15
C PRO A 154 -5.28 16.29 6.17
N TRP A 155 -5.01 16.24 4.86
CA TRP A 155 -6.00 16.09 3.79
C TRP A 155 -6.79 14.76 3.82
N VAL A 156 -6.34 13.78 4.60
CA VAL A 156 -7.08 12.52 4.87
C VAL A 156 -7.32 12.29 6.37
N ASN A 157 -6.98 13.26 7.23
CA ASN A 157 -6.99 13.18 8.70
C ASN A 157 -6.41 11.86 9.25
N ASN A 158 -5.31 11.38 8.66
CA ASN A 158 -4.77 10.05 8.94
C ASN A 158 -3.25 10.00 8.75
N CYS A 159 -2.60 9.04 9.40
CA CYS A 159 -1.21 8.68 9.12
C CYS A 159 -1.13 7.79 7.87
N VAL A 160 -0.24 8.15 6.94
CA VAL A 160 0.11 7.34 5.77
C VAL A 160 1.27 6.41 6.16
N GLY A 161 1.08 5.11 5.98
CA GLY A 161 2.05 4.07 6.34
C GLY A 161 1.66 2.71 5.77
N PHE A 162 2.16 1.61 6.37
CA PHE A 162 2.10 0.27 5.79
C PHE A 162 0.71 -0.18 5.30
N SER A 163 -0.33 0.03 6.11
CA SER A 163 -1.70 -0.45 5.84
C SER A 163 -2.44 0.33 4.75
N ASN A 164 -2.04 1.58 4.45
CA ASN A 164 -2.76 2.46 3.53
C ASN A 164 -1.90 3.13 2.43
N TYR A 165 -0.58 2.90 2.38
CA TYR A 165 0.29 3.54 1.38
C TYR A 165 -0.17 3.27 -0.07
N LYS A 166 -0.56 2.03 -0.41
CA LYS A 166 -1.14 1.72 -1.73
C LYS A 166 -2.39 2.56 -2.03
N PHE A 167 -3.26 2.75 -1.04
CA PHE A 167 -4.48 3.55 -1.20
C PHE A 167 -4.15 5.03 -1.42
N PHE A 168 -3.14 5.55 -0.73
CA PHE A 168 -2.63 6.91 -0.93
C PHE A 168 -2.05 7.10 -2.35
N ILE A 169 -1.25 6.14 -2.86
CA ILE A 169 -0.74 6.21 -4.24
C ILE A 169 -1.88 6.16 -5.27
N LEU A 170 -2.88 5.29 -5.07
CA LEU A 170 -4.07 5.24 -5.93
C LEU A 170 -4.92 6.51 -5.82
N PHE A 171 -5.05 7.09 -4.64
CA PHE A 171 -5.75 8.36 -4.41
C PHE A 171 -5.07 9.49 -5.20
N LEU A 172 -3.73 9.61 -5.15
CA LEU A 172 -3.01 10.58 -5.98
C LEU A 172 -3.20 10.32 -7.48
N CYS A 173 -3.13 9.05 -7.90
CA CYS A 173 -3.35 8.65 -9.30
C CYS A 173 -4.76 9.03 -9.79
N TYR A 174 -5.81 8.67 -9.06
CA TYR A 174 -7.19 8.97 -9.45
C TYR A 174 -7.56 10.44 -9.25
N SER A 175 -6.93 11.15 -8.31
CA SER A 175 -7.02 12.63 -8.23
C SER A 175 -6.47 13.27 -9.50
N LEU A 176 -5.31 12.81 -9.98
CA LEU A 176 -4.69 13.31 -11.20
C LEU A 176 -5.56 12.99 -12.43
N VAL A 177 -6.06 11.76 -12.56
CA VAL A 177 -6.98 11.36 -13.66
C VAL A 177 -8.26 12.19 -13.64
N TYR A 178 -8.89 12.38 -12.48
CA TYR A 178 -10.10 13.18 -12.33
C TYR A 178 -9.87 14.65 -12.71
N CYS A 179 -8.78 15.27 -12.21
CA CYS A 179 -8.45 16.66 -12.53
C CYS A 179 -8.06 16.85 -14.00
N LEU A 180 -7.26 15.94 -14.59
CA LEU A 180 -6.90 15.99 -16.01
C LEU A 180 -8.13 15.80 -16.90
N PHE A 181 -9.00 14.85 -16.59
CA PHE A 181 -10.22 14.61 -17.34
C PHE A 181 -11.12 15.85 -17.35
N ILE A 182 -11.40 16.42 -16.17
CA ILE A 182 -12.15 17.68 -16.05
C ILE A 182 -11.48 18.80 -16.83
N ALA A 183 -10.18 19.05 -16.62
CA ALA A 183 -9.50 20.18 -17.27
C ALA A 183 -9.51 20.05 -18.81
N ALA A 184 -9.27 18.85 -19.35
CA ALA A 184 -9.24 18.61 -20.79
C ALA A 184 -10.63 18.73 -21.44
N THR A 185 -11.69 18.20 -20.81
CA THR A 185 -13.06 18.29 -21.37
C THR A 185 -13.67 19.67 -21.17
N VAL A 186 -13.41 20.33 -20.05
CA VAL A 186 -13.86 21.70 -19.77
C VAL A 186 -13.18 22.73 -20.68
N LEU A 187 -11.92 22.54 -21.08
CA LEU A 187 -11.14 23.54 -21.84
C LEU A 187 -11.88 24.11 -23.06
N GLN A 188 -12.53 23.27 -23.87
CA GLN A 188 -13.30 23.75 -25.03
C GLN A 188 -14.52 24.60 -24.65
N TYR A 189 -15.15 24.32 -23.51
CA TYR A 189 -16.29 25.09 -22.99
C TYR A 189 -15.85 26.36 -22.26
N PHE A 190 -14.72 26.31 -21.55
CA PHE A 190 -14.03 27.48 -21.00
C PHE A 190 -13.73 28.50 -22.11
N ILE A 191 -13.17 28.05 -23.24
CA ILE A 191 -12.90 28.90 -24.41
C ILE A 191 -14.20 29.52 -24.92
N LYS A 192 -15.24 28.72 -25.19
CA LYS A 192 -16.54 29.20 -25.69
C LYS A 192 -17.23 30.22 -24.76
N PHE A 193 -17.12 30.06 -23.44
CA PHE A 193 -17.61 31.04 -22.46
C PHE A 193 -16.76 32.31 -22.38
N TRP A 194 -15.48 32.24 -22.76
CA TRP A 194 -14.55 33.37 -22.78
C TRP A 194 -14.63 34.18 -24.09
N THR A 195 -14.88 33.52 -25.21
CA THR A 195 -15.15 34.13 -26.53
C THR A 195 -16.58 34.67 -26.66
N ASN A 196 -17.48 34.28 -25.73
CA ASN A 196 -18.92 34.57 -25.74
C ASN A 196 -19.69 33.86 -26.87
N GLU A 197 -19.20 32.70 -27.32
CA GLU A 197 -19.95 31.74 -28.15
C GLU A 197 -21.10 31.06 -27.38
N LEU A 198 -21.02 31.04 -26.04
CA LEU A 198 -22.07 30.55 -25.15
C LEU A 198 -22.70 31.71 -24.36
N PRO A 199 -24.03 31.68 -24.11
CA PRO A 199 -24.74 32.74 -23.40
C PRO A 199 -24.33 32.84 -21.93
N ASP A 200 -24.30 34.06 -21.41
CA ASP A 200 -24.01 34.29 -20.00
C ASP A 200 -25.15 33.77 -19.12
N THR A 201 -24.80 32.85 -18.22
CA THR A 201 -25.71 31.98 -17.46
C THR A 201 -24.99 31.50 -16.19
N HIS A 202 -25.72 30.94 -15.22
CA HIS A 202 -25.12 30.39 -14.00
C HIS A 202 -24.00 29.36 -14.29
N ALA A 203 -24.16 28.57 -15.35
CA ALA A 203 -23.16 27.62 -15.84
C ALA A 203 -21.79 28.28 -16.11
N LYS A 204 -21.74 29.53 -16.60
CA LYS A 204 -20.48 30.26 -16.89
C LYS A 204 -19.58 30.34 -15.66
N PHE A 205 -20.13 30.73 -14.50
CA PHE A 205 -19.37 30.80 -13.25
C PHE A 205 -18.84 29.42 -12.84
N HIS A 206 -19.69 28.40 -12.87
CA HIS A 206 -19.34 27.05 -12.49
C HIS A 206 -18.26 26.44 -13.41
N VAL A 207 -18.41 26.57 -14.73
CA VAL A 207 -17.49 25.99 -15.74
C VAL A 207 -16.14 26.70 -15.72
N LEU A 208 -16.10 28.04 -15.63
CA LEU A 208 -14.84 28.78 -15.54
C LEU A 208 -14.08 28.46 -14.23
N PHE A 209 -14.77 28.45 -13.07
CA PHE A 209 -14.12 28.14 -11.80
C PHE A 209 -13.68 26.67 -11.72
N LEU A 210 -14.45 25.74 -12.30
CA LEU A 210 -14.11 24.31 -12.36
C LEU A 210 -12.82 24.06 -13.13
N PHE A 211 -12.59 24.78 -14.23
CA PHE A 211 -11.31 24.70 -14.97
C PHE A 211 -10.12 25.11 -14.08
N PHE A 212 -10.18 26.27 -13.43
CA PHE A 212 -9.09 26.76 -12.59
C PHE A 212 -8.81 25.87 -11.39
N VAL A 213 -9.86 25.39 -10.70
CA VAL A 213 -9.73 24.46 -9.57
C VAL A 213 -9.10 23.14 -10.03
N ALA A 214 -9.57 22.55 -11.13
CA ALA A 214 -9.01 21.30 -11.66
C ALA A 214 -7.55 21.46 -12.10
N ALA A 215 -7.20 22.55 -12.80
CA ALA A 215 -5.83 22.83 -13.23
C ALA A 215 -4.86 23.03 -12.04
N MET A 216 -5.28 23.78 -11.01
CA MET A 216 -4.50 24.01 -9.79
C MET A 216 -4.20 22.70 -9.05
N PHE A 217 -5.23 21.87 -8.81
CA PHE A 217 -5.05 20.57 -8.17
C PHE A 217 -4.23 19.62 -9.05
N CYS A 218 -4.44 19.60 -10.37
CA CYS A 218 -3.66 18.79 -11.31
C CYS A 218 -2.15 19.03 -11.17
N ILE A 219 -1.70 20.29 -11.20
CA ILE A 219 -0.27 20.64 -11.11
C ILE A 219 0.32 20.19 -9.76
N SER A 220 -0.41 20.43 -8.67
CA SER A 220 0.05 20.10 -7.30
C SER A 220 0.12 18.58 -7.07
N ILE A 221 -0.90 17.85 -7.52
CA ILE A 221 -0.98 16.39 -7.39
C ILE A 221 0.02 15.70 -8.33
N LEU A 222 0.24 16.20 -9.55
CA LEU A 222 1.24 15.65 -10.48
C LEU A 222 2.64 15.63 -9.87
N SER A 223 3.04 16.73 -9.22
CA SER A 223 4.32 16.84 -8.51
C SER A 223 4.44 15.81 -7.38
N LEU A 224 3.43 15.77 -6.49
CA LEU A 224 3.40 14.86 -5.35
C LEU A 224 3.36 13.37 -5.78
N PHE A 225 2.56 13.05 -6.80
CA PHE A 225 2.47 11.71 -7.37
C PHE A 225 3.81 11.27 -7.98
N SER A 226 4.47 12.14 -8.74
CA SER A 226 5.79 11.87 -9.34
C SER A 226 6.86 11.60 -8.27
N TYR A 227 6.87 12.38 -7.19
CA TYR A 227 7.74 12.15 -6.03
C TYR A 227 7.48 10.79 -5.36
N HIS A 228 6.21 10.44 -5.13
CA HIS A 228 5.86 9.16 -4.52
C HIS A 228 6.10 7.94 -5.43
N LEU A 229 5.98 8.07 -6.76
CA LEU A 229 6.40 7.02 -7.69
C LEU A 229 7.92 6.76 -7.62
N TRP A 230 8.73 7.80 -7.47
CA TRP A 230 10.17 7.66 -7.21
C TRP A 230 10.46 7.00 -5.86
N LEU A 231 9.73 7.36 -4.80
CA LEU A 231 9.83 6.70 -3.48
C LEU A 231 9.49 5.21 -3.55
N VAL A 232 8.38 4.85 -4.20
CA VAL A 232 7.99 3.45 -4.47
C VAL A 232 9.10 2.74 -5.25
N GLY A 233 9.59 3.33 -6.35
CA GLY A 233 10.65 2.73 -7.18
C GLY A 233 11.99 2.50 -6.45
N LYS A 234 12.27 3.24 -5.37
CA LYS A 234 13.43 3.06 -4.50
C LYS A 234 13.12 2.28 -3.19
N ASN A 235 11.88 1.85 -2.97
CA ASN A 235 11.34 1.33 -1.71
C ASN A 235 11.77 2.18 -0.49
N ARG A 236 11.58 3.50 -0.58
CA ARG A 236 11.78 4.46 0.52
C ARG A 236 10.43 4.99 1.00
N SER A 237 10.35 5.36 2.27
CA SER A 237 9.34 6.32 2.73
C SER A 237 9.87 7.75 2.63
N THR A 238 8.98 8.74 2.71
CA THR A 238 9.35 10.18 2.75
C THR A 238 10.38 10.45 3.86
N ILE A 239 10.17 9.90 5.07
CA ILE A 239 11.14 10.01 6.19
C ILE A 239 12.52 9.49 5.80
N GLU A 240 12.59 8.32 5.15
CA GLU A 240 13.84 7.65 4.75
C GLU A 240 14.57 8.37 3.60
N ALA A 241 13.83 9.10 2.75
CA ALA A 241 14.40 9.93 1.71
C ALA A 241 15.14 11.15 2.29
N PHE A 242 14.58 11.78 3.33
CA PHE A 242 15.24 12.87 4.06
C PHE A 242 16.36 12.37 4.98
N ARG A 243 16.10 11.34 5.80
CA ARG A 243 17.06 10.78 6.76
C ARG A 243 17.28 9.29 6.49
N ALA A 244 18.47 8.93 6.02
CA ALA A 244 18.82 7.55 5.71
C ALA A 244 18.64 6.64 6.95
N PRO A 245 18.05 5.44 6.80
CA PRO A 245 18.07 4.44 7.87
C PRO A 245 19.51 3.97 8.12
N VAL A 246 19.86 3.84 9.41
CA VAL A 246 21.18 3.40 9.87
C VAL A 246 21.11 1.90 10.14
N PHE A 247 21.90 1.12 9.42
CA PHE A 247 22.09 -0.32 9.62
C PHE A 247 23.38 -0.59 10.42
N ARG A 248 23.68 -1.86 10.72
CA ARG A 248 24.98 -2.27 11.32
C ARG A 248 26.19 -1.73 10.54
N THR A 249 26.11 -1.66 9.22
CA THR A 249 27.16 -1.14 8.31
C THR A 249 27.09 0.38 8.10
N GLY A 250 26.33 1.12 8.92
CA GLY A 250 26.10 2.55 8.76
C GLY A 250 24.87 2.93 7.93
N SER A 251 24.81 4.18 7.48
CA SER A 251 23.64 4.78 6.81
C SER A 251 23.49 4.35 5.35
N ASP A 252 22.39 3.69 4.98
CA ASP A 252 22.11 3.30 3.59
C ASP A 252 20.69 3.69 3.13
N LYS A 253 20.59 4.70 2.24
CA LYS A 253 19.32 5.08 1.58
C LYS A 253 18.76 4.00 0.65
N ASN A 254 19.50 2.94 0.35
CA ASN A 254 19.09 1.82 -0.50
C ASN A 254 18.94 0.51 0.29
N GLY A 255 19.06 0.52 1.63
CA GLY A 255 19.12 -0.71 2.42
C GLY A 255 17.87 -1.60 2.33
N PHE A 256 16.70 -1.03 2.00
CA PHE A 256 15.46 -1.78 1.74
C PHE A 256 15.11 -1.92 0.24
N SER A 257 15.99 -1.51 -0.67
CA SER A 257 15.74 -1.59 -2.12
C SER A 257 16.13 -2.96 -2.68
N LEU A 258 15.16 -3.64 -3.26
CA LEU A 258 15.25 -5.00 -3.84
C LEU A 258 15.27 -4.99 -5.38
N GLY A 259 15.39 -3.79 -5.99
CA GLY A 259 15.24 -3.56 -7.43
C GLY A 259 13.83 -3.09 -7.79
N PHE A 260 13.72 -2.27 -8.84
CA PHE A 260 12.51 -1.49 -9.16
C PHE A 260 11.21 -2.31 -9.21
N GLY A 261 11.21 -3.45 -9.90
CA GLY A 261 10.02 -4.33 -9.99
C GLY A 261 9.59 -4.93 -8.65
N LYS A 262 10.55 -5.42 -7.84
CA LYS A 262 10.29 -5.94 -6.49
C LYS A 262 9.85 -4.83 -5.54
N ASN A 263 10.41 -3.63 -5.68
CA ASN A 263 10.01 -2.46 -4.89
C ASN A 263 8.54 -2.05 -5.16
N ILE A 264 8.07 -2.14 -6.41
CA ILE A 264 6.66 -1.95 -6.79
C ILE A 264 5.79 -3.10 -6.25
N ALA A 265 6.18 -4.35 -6.47
CA ALA A 265 5.44 -5.53 -5.97
C ALA A 265 5.23 -5.50 -4.45
N HIS A 266 6.19 -4.97 -3.69
CA HIS A 266 6.05 -4.80 -2.24
C HIS A 266 4.87 -3.88 -1.83
N VAL A 267 4.46 -2.93 -2.69
CA VAL A 267 3.35 -2.00 -2.44
C VAL A 267 2.05 -2.43 -3.14
N PHE A 268 2.13 -3.03 -4.32
CA PHE A 268 0.97 -3.36 -5.16
C PHE A 268 0.61 -4.86 -5.18
N GLY A 269 1.49 -5.73 -4.67
CA GLY A 269 1.36 -7.19 -4.71
C GLY A 269 1.74 -7.78 -6.06
N ASP A 270 1.81 -9.10 -6.15
CA ASP A 270 2.20 -9.80 -7.40
C ASP A 270 1.03 -9.88 -8.41
N GLN A 271 -0.21 -9.92 -7.90
CA GLN A 271 -1.41 -10.05 -8.71
C GLN A 271 -1.80 -8.72 -9.38
N LYS A 272 -1.23 -8.45 -10.57
CA LYS A 272 -1.44 -7.24 -11.39
C LYS A 272 -2.90 -6.79 -11.53
N LYS A 273 -3.86 -7.73 -11.61
CA LYS A 273 -5.31 -7.46 -11.68
C LYS A 273 -5.84 -6.59 -10.51
N PHE A 274 -5.17 -6.61 -9.36
CA PHE A 274 -5.56 -5.81 -8.20
C PHE A 274 -4.75 -4.51 -8.03
N TRP A 275 -3.77 -4.21 -8.90
CA TRP A 275 -2.89 -3.04 -8.74
C TRP A 275 -3.67 -1.72 -8.70
N LEU A 276 -4.62 -1.56 -9.63
CA LEU A 276 -5.46 -0.37 -9.77
C LEU A 276 -6.61 -0.29 -8.76
N LEU A 277 -6.92 -1.38 -8.05
CA LEU A 277 -8.05 -1.43 -7.12
C LEU A 277 -7.61 -1.03 -5.69
N PRO A 278 -8.37 -0.17 -4.97
CA PRO A 278 -8.20 0.17 -3.54
C PRO A 278 -8.41 -0.99 -2.53
N ILE A 279 -7.96 -2.18 -2.88
CA ILE A 279 -7.94 -3.42 -2.06
C ILE A 279 -6.51 -3.62 -1.54
N PHE A 280 -6.34 -4.05 -0.29
CA PHE A 280 -5.01 -4.24 0.30
C PHE A 280 -4.28 -5.41 -0.36
N THR A 281 -3.10 -5.16 -0.92
CA THR A 281 -2.25 -6.17 -1.56
C THR A 281 -0.75 -5.93 -1.32
N SER A 282 -0.38 -5.08 -0.35
CA SER A 282 1.03 -4.87 0.03
C SER A 282 1.63 -6.18 0.56
N GLN A 283 2.89 -6.46 0.22
CA GLN A 283 3.61 -7.63 0.75
C GLN A 283 4.17 -7.36 2.16
N GLY A 284 4.31 -8.44 2.95
CA GLY A 284 4.86 -8.42 4.30
C GLY A 284 3.83 -8.18 5.41
N ASP A 285 4.31 -8.07 6.63
CA ASP A 285 3.54 -7.80 7.86
C ASP A 285 3.60 -6.32 8.31
N GLY A 286 4.58 -5.57 7.80
CA GLY A 286 4.90 -4.20 8.22
C GLY A 286 5.87 -4.12 9.42
N LEU A 287 6.26 -5.26 10.00
CA LEU A 287 7.17 -5.40 11.13
C LEU A 287 8.57 -5.76 10.64
N LYS A 288 8.68 -6.70 9.70
CA LYS A 288 9.92 -7.15 9.06
C LYS A 288 9.94 -6.72 7.59
N PHE A 289 11.08 -6.22 7.14
CA PHE A 289 11.32 -5.84 5.74
C PHE A 289 12.56 -6.56 5.21
N PRO A 290 12.53 -7.14 3.99
CA PRO A 290 13.75 -7.66 3.39
C PRO A 290 14.73 -6.50 3.14
N SER A 291 16.00 -6.71 3.49
CA SER A 291 17.07 -5.74 3.28
C SER A 291 18.10 -6.26 2.28
N ARG A 292 18.77 -5.34 1.59
CA ARG A 292 19.82 -5.62 0.60
C ARG A 292 21.04 -6.33 1.20
N LEU A 293 21.27 -6.16 2.50
CA LEU A 293 22.48 -6.59 3.21
C LEU A 293 22.35 -7.98 3.87
N VAL A 294 21.13 -8.47 4.12
CA VAL A 294 20.90 -9.80 4.71
C VAL A 294 21.39 -10.94 3.79
N ASN A 295 21.52 -10.69 2.49
CA ASN A 295 22.13 -11.64 1.54
C ASN A 295 23.68 -11.65 1.58
N ILE A 296 24.31 -10.94 2.52
CA ILE A 296 25.77 -10.80 2.67
C ILE A 296 26.24 -11.24 4.09
N ASP A 297 25.35 -11.84 4.88
CA ASP A 297 25.60 -12.21 6.27
C ASP A 297 25.69 -13.76 6.42
N PRO A 298 26.88 -14.38 6.29
CA PRO A 298 27.04 -15.83 6.40
C PRO A 298 27.00 -16.35 7.84
N GLU A 299 26.87 -15.48 8.85
CA GLU A 299 26.92 -15.84 10.27
C GLU A 299 25.55 -15.71 10.98
N GLN A 300 24.45 -16.01 10.27
CA GLN A 300 23.26 -16.52 10.95
C GLN A 300 23.48 -18.02 11.24
N PRO A 301 23.39 -18.49 12.50
CA PRO A 301 23.56 -19.89 12.81
C PRO A 301 22.38 -20.70 12.26
N THR A 302 22.61 -21.41 11.16
CA THR A 302 21.67 -22.39 10.62
C THR A 302 21.43 -23.46 11.69
N VAL A 303 20.19 -23.59 12.17
CA VAL A 303 19.79 -24.70 13.05
C VAL A 303 19.66 -25.96 12.19
N SER A 304 20.81 -26.50 11.84
CA SER A 304 20.96 -27.71 11.05
C SER A 304 20.63 -28.92 11.93
N LEU A 305 19.44 -29.50 11.73
CA LEU A 305 19.13 -30.83 12.26
C LEU A 305 19.97 -31.87 11.52
N GLN A 306 21.20 -32.09 12.00
CA GLN A 306 22.02 -33.24 11.59
C GLN A 306 21.51 -34.48 12.33
N PRO A 307 21.14 -35.56 11.62
CA PRO A 307 20.97 -36.88 12.24
C PRO A 307 22.32 -37.41 12.72
N GLU A 308 22.36 -38.05 13.88
CA GLU A 308 23.56 -38.71 14.38
C GLU A 308 23.94 -39.91 13.49
N ALA A 309 25.22 -40.06 13.19
CA ALA A 309 25.76 -41.22 12.49
C ALA A 309 26.65 -42.04 13.43
N ASN A 310 26.19 -43.24 13.82
CA ASN A 310 27.00 -44.46 13.86
C ASN A 310 26.25 -45.67 14.47
N LYS A 311 25.93 -46.66 13.62
CA LYS A 311 26.06 -48.10 13.92
C LYS A 311 26.05 -48.91 12.62
N SER A 312 26.51 -50.16 12.69
CA SER A 312 27.02 -50.94 11.56
C SER A 312 26.04 -51.96 10.98
N ILE A 313 26.22 -52.24 9.68
CA ILE A 313 26.35 -53.55 8.99
C ILE A 313 25.76 -54.78 9.74
N GLU A 314 24.98 -55.69 9.12
CA GLU A 314 24.62 -55.92 7.69
C GLU A 314 23.22 -55.30 7.36
N ASP A 315 22.27 -55.74 6.50
CA ASP A 315 22.07 -56.92 5.62
C ASP A 315 21.20 -56.56 4.36
N VAL A 316 20.95 -57.53 3.46
CA VAL A 316 20.40 -57.39 2.08
C VAL A 316 19.50 -58.62 1.75
N PRO A 317 18.45 -58.61 0.87
CA PRO A 317 18.03 -57.64 -0.17
C PRO A 317 16.52 -57.25 -0.17
N ALA A 318 16.07 -56.62 -1.29
CA ALA A 318 14.76 -56.76 -2.00
C ALA A 318 13.95 -55.47 -2.27
N SER A 319 13.15 -55.51 -3.34
CA SER A 319 12.46 -54.42 -4.05
C SER A 319 10.94 -54.73 -4.16
N PRO A 320 9.99 -53.82 -4.49
CA PRO A 320 10.10 -52.38 -4.83
C PRO A 320 9.25 -51.44 -3.94
N LEU A 321 9.21 -50.15 -4.32
CA LEU A 321 8.27 -49.13 -3.82
C LEU A 321 6.80 -49.49 -4.08
N SER A 322 5.89 -49.07 -3.19
CA SER A 322 4.44 -49.01 -3.44
C SER A 322 3.86 -47.64 -3.07
N GLU A 323 2.72 -47.30 -3.67
CA GLU A 323 2.03 -46.03 -3.49
C GLU A 323 1.13 -46.05 -2.23
N SER A 324 1.00 -44.91 -1.55
CA SER A 324 -0.31 -44.39 -1.10
C SER A 324 -0.19 -43.05 -0.38
N GLN A 325 -0.60 -41.95 -1.03
CA GLN A 325 -0.94 -40.71 -0.33
C GLN A 325 -2.14 -40.01 -0.99
N ASN A 326 -3.28 -40.69 -1.03
CA ASN A 326 -4.57 -40.14 -1.48
C ASN A 326 -5.74 -40.79 -0.73
N HIS A 327 -5.97 -40.37 0.52
CA HIS A 327 -7.24 -40.62 1.19
C HIS A 327 -7.49 -39.58 2.30
N LEU A 328 -8.58 -38.79 2.18
CA LEU A 328 -9.38 -38.16 3.26
C LEU A 328 -10.34 -37.08 2.71
N LEU A 329 -11.03 -37.35 1.60
CA LEU A 329 -12.30 -36.70 1.26
C LEU A 329 -13.24 -37.76 0.69
N GLY A 330 -14.15 -38.26 1.54
CA GLY A 330 -15.14 -39.25 1.16
C GLY A 330 -16.11 -39.48 2.30
N ASN A 331 -17.30 -38.88 2.21
CA ASN A 331 -18.44 -39.27 3.04
C ASN A 331 -19.76 -38.97 2.33
N GLU A 332 -20.28 -39.98 1.62
CA GLU A 332 -21.72 -40.29 1.49
C GLU A 332 -22.62 -39.33 0.68
N GLN A 333 -23.70 -39.77 0.00
CA GLN A 333 -24.20 -41.11 -0.37
C GLN A 333 -25.27 -40.97 -1.47
N HIS A 334 -25.63 -42.08 -2.15
CA HIS A 334 -26.85 -42.28 -2.96
C HIS A 334 -27.02 -41.41 -4.25
N ALA A 335 -27.66 -41.88 -5.34
CA ALA A 335 -28.02 -43.24 -5.76
C ALA A 335 -28.47 -43.29 -7.24
N ASN A 336 -28.63 -44.53 -7.74
CA ASN A 336 -29.40 -44.99 -8.90
C ASN A 336 -28.79 -44.89 -10.32
N ASN A 337 -29.02 -45.97 -11.06
CA ASN A 337 -28.56 -46.25 -12.42
C ASN A 337 -29.43 -45.56 -13.48
N VAL A 338 -28.91 -45.42 -14.71
CA VAL A 338 -29.52 -46.03 -15.92
C VAL A 338 -28.55 -45.96 -17.12
N THR A 339 -28.69 -46.95 -18.00
CA THR A 339 -28.18 -47.15 -19.37
C THR A 339 -28.28 -45.91 -20.30
N GLU A 340 -27.65 -45.81 -21.47
CA GLU A 340 -27.40 -46.86 -22.49
C GLU A 340 -26.25 -46.53 -23.48
N HIS A 341 -26.00 -47.43 -24.45
CA HIS A 341 -25.00 -47.32 -25.53
C HIS A 341 -25.30 -46.20 -26.56
N LEU A 342 -24.26 -45.70 -27.26
CA LEU A 342 -24.04 -45.97 -28.70
C LEU A 342 -22.67 -45.49 -29.20
N GLU A 343 -22.29 -45.93 -30.41
CA GLU A 343 -20.94 -45.89 -30.98
C GLU A 343 -20.83 -44.98 -32.24
N ASN A 344 -19.66 -45.02 -32.89
CA ASN A 344 -19.28 -44.46 -34.20
C ASN A 344 -18.92 -42.94 -34.22
N ASP A 345 -18.01 -42.47 -35.08
CA ASP A 345 -17.27 -43.16 -36.15
C ASP A 345 -15.80 -42.65 -36.30
N THR A 346 -15.07 -43.34 -37.18
CA THR A 346 -13.71 -43.16 -37.71
C THR A 346 -13.26 -41.73 -38.06
N GLY A 347 -11.93 -41.52 -38.06
CA GLY A 347 -11.30 -40.27 -38.49
C GLY A 347 -9.79 -40.18 -38.23
N SER A 348 -9.00 -41.08 -38.84
CA SER A 348 -7.52 -41.06 -38.72
C SER A 348 -6.88 -40.29 -39.86
N GLU A 349 -6.08 -39.25 -39.57
CA GLU A 349 -4.91 -38.92 -40.40
C GLU A 349 -3.83 -38.18 -39.60
N THR A 350 -2.56 -38.57 -39.81
CA THR A 350 -1.37 -38.01 -39.15
C THR A 350 -0.44 -37.44 -40.22
N ILE A 351 -0.10 -36.16 -40.13
CA ILE A 351 0.95 -35.52 -40.94
C ILE A 351 1.86 -34.71 -40.03
N THR A 352 3.18 -34.91 -40.19
CA THR A 352 4.22 -34.32 -39.34
C THR A 352 5.44 -33.98 -40.19
N ILE A 353 6.26 -32.99 -39.75
CA ILE A 353 7.52 -32.53 -40.38
C ILE A 353 7.30 -31.94 -41.81
N ILE A 354 8.05 -30.97 -42.37
CA ILE A 354 9.43 -30.49 -42.17
C ILE A 354 9.49 -28.95 -42.05
N MET A 355 10.53 -28.43 -41.38
CA MET A 355 10.92 -27.01 -41.38
C MET A 355 11.87 -26.70 -42.54
N GLU A 356 11.66 -25.58 -43.24
CA GLU A 356 12.71 -24.94 -44.06
C GLU A 356 13.03 -23.52 -43.58
N ARG A 357 14.15 -22.99 -44.08
CA ARG A 357 14.83 -21.77 -43.63
C ARG A 357 15.43 -21.07 -44.85
N GLU A 358 15.98 -19.87 -44.62
CA GLU A 358 16.47 -18.90 -45.62
C GLU A 358 15.31 -18.10 -46.25
N SER A 359 15.46 -16.80 -46.50
CA SER A 359 16.66 -15.93 -46.46
C SER A 359 16.48 -14.70 -45.56
#